data_AF-A0A932U1N9-F1
#
_entry.id   AF-A0A932U1N9-F1
#
_cell.length_a   1.000
_cell.length_b   1.000
_cell.length_c   1.000
_cell.angle_alpha   90.00
_cell.angle_beta   90.00
_cell.angle_gamma   90.00
#
_symmetry.space_group_name_H-M   'P 1'
#
loop_
_entity.id
_entity.type
_entity.pdbx_description
1 polymer ?
#
loop_
_entity_poly.entity_id
_entity_poly.type
_entity_poly.pdbx_seq_one_letter_code
_entity_poly.pdbx_strand_id
1 'polypeptide(L)'
;MTEQPNTWRKYLTDYNEGLGLVYERFVLNDFLDDLRRTYDIRSVLEAPLYGMAGVSGINSYELATAGVEVTLVDDTPERLAGVERIWREDLRQPVDLVGIQPDEWGRLPFADNSFDMAWCWAALW
;
A
#
# COMPACT_ATOMS: atom_id res chain seq x y z
N MET A 1 1.84 29.66 1.44
CA MET A 1 1.67 28.30 0.87
C MET A 1 0.22 27.93 1.02
N THR A 2 -0.55 27.94 -0.06
CA THR A 2 -1.87 27.31 -0.09
C THR A 2 -1.68 25.82 0.08
N GLU A 3 -2.20 25.24 1.17
CA GLU A 3 -2.33 23.79 1.32
C GLU A 3 -2.95 23.24 0.05
N GLN A 4 -2.23 22.37 -0.66
CA GLN A 4 -2.85 21.59 -1.72
C GLN A 4 -3.94 20.74 -1.06
N PRO A 5 -5.18 20.73 -1.58
CA PRO A 5 -6.24 19.92 -1.00
C PRO A 5 -5.78 18.46 -1.00
N ASN A 6 -5.77 17.83 0.17
CA ASN A 6 -5.35 16.44 0.36
C ASN A 6 -6.23 15.51 -0.48
N THR A 7 -5.74 15.16 -1.67
CA THR A 7 -6.47 14.37 -2.68
C THR A 7 -6.80 12.96 -2.22
N TRP A 8 -6.08 12.43 -1.23
CA TRP A 8 -6.23 11.07 -0.73
C TRP A 8 -7.47 10.86 0.16
N ARG A 9 -7.87 11.89 0.93
CA ARG A 9 -8.95 11.75 1.94
C ARG A 9 -10.27 11.28 1.34
N LYS A 10 -10.63 11.79 0.16
CA LYS A 10 -11.88 11.42 -0.52
C LYS A 10 -11.93 9.92 -0.83
N TYR A 11 -10.78 9.30 -1.10
CA TYR A 11 -10.71 7.89 -1.46
C TYR A 11 -10.82 6.94 -0.27
N LEU A 12 -10.89 7.46 0.96
CA LEU A 12 -11.22 6.66 2.14
C LEU A 12 -12.70 6.27 2.20
N THR A 13 -13.56 6.91 1.41
CA THR A 13 -15.01 6.66 1.37
C THR A 13 -15.57 6.58 -0.05
N ASP A 14 -14.90 7.18 -1.04
CA ASP A 14 -15.22 7.09 -2.47
C ASP A 14 -14.12 6.32 -3.22
N TYR A 15 -14.35 5.03 -3.45
CA TYR A 15 -13.37 4.13 -4.08
C TYR A 15 -13.24 4.32 -5.60
N ASN A 16 -13.77 5.40 -6.16
CA ASN A 16 -13.68 5.69 -7.58
C ASN A 16 -12.30 6.26 -7.95
N GLU A 17 -11.37 5.38 -8.31
CA GLU A 17 -10.03 5.76 -8.79
C GLU A 17 -9.99 6.21 -10.27
N GLY A 18 -11.11 6.11 -10.99
CA GLY A 18 -11.17 6.39 -12.42
C GLY A 18 -10.63 5.24 -13.28
N LEU A 19 -11.16 5.13 -14.50
CA LEU A 19 -10.93 3.96 -15.37
C LEU A 19 -9.46 3.69 -15.70
N GLY A 20 -8.64 4.75 -15.87
CA GLY A 20 -7.21 4.59 -16.19
C GLY A 20 -6.45 3.83 -15.10
N LEU A 21 -6.68 4.18 -13.83
CA LEU A 21 -6.02 3.53 -12.69
C LEU A 21 -6.51 2.09 -12.50
N VAL A 22 -7.76 1.78 -12.86
CA VAL A 22 -8.27 0.40 -12.86
C VAL A 22 -7.49 -0.49 -13.84
N TYR A 23 -7.20 0.01 -15.05
CA TYR A 23 -6.40 -0.75 -16.03
C TYR A 23 -4.98 -0.99 -15.55
N GLU A 24 -4.33 0.04 -14.99
CA GLU A 24 -2.99 -0.08 -14.41
C GLU A 24 -2.96 -1.10 -13.27
N ARG A 25 -4.01 -1.13 -12.43
CA ARG A 25 -4.14 -2.09 -11.33
C ARG A 25 -4.20 -3.54 -11.81
N PHE A 26 -4.92 -3.85 -12.89
CA PHE A 26 -4.92 -5.21 -13.43
C PHE A 26 -3.55 -5.66 -13.90
N VAL A 27 -2.84 -4.79 -14.64
CA VAL A 27 -1.48 -5.09 -15.10
C VAL A 27 -0.52 -5.23 -13.93
N LEU A 28 -0.64 -4.38 -12.92
CA LEU A 28 0.16 -4.44 -11.70
C LEU A 28 -0.10 -5.74 -10.92
N ASN A 29 -1.36 -6.14 -10.76
CA ASN A 29 -1.72 -7.38 -10.06
C ASN A 29 -1.10 -8.61 -10.75
N ASP A 30 -1.21 -8.71 -12.08
CA ASP A 30 -0.60 -9.80 -12.84
C ASP A 30 0.92 -9.84 -12.68
N PHE A 31 1.56 -8.66 -12.71
CA PHE A 31 3.00 -8.54 -12.53
C PHE A 31 3.45 -8.96 -11.12
N LEU A 32 2.74 -8.50 -10.08
CA LEU A 32 3.06 -8.84 -8.69
C LEU A 32 2.85 -10.33 -8.40
N ASP A 33 1.81 -10.94 -8.97
CA ASP A 33 1.57 -12.38 -8.80
C ASP A 33 2.63 -13.21 -9.55
N ASP A 34 3.09 -12.78 -10.72
CA ASP A 34 4.20 -13.43 -11.43
C ASP A 34 5.52 -13.35 -10.64
N LEU A 35 5.84 -12.18 -10.09
CA LEU A 35 6.99 -12.03 -9.18
C LEU A 35 6.87 -12.93 -7.96
N ARG A 36 5.69 -12.95 -7.33
CA ARG A 36 5.42 -13.78 -6.14
C ARG A 36 5.69 -15.25 -6.42
N ARG A 37 5.20 -15.77 -7.54
CA ARG A 37 5.39 -17.18 -7.94
C ARG A 37 6.84 -17.47 -8.32
N THR A 38 7.49 -16.56 -9.03
CA THR A 38 8.86 -16.73 -9.53
C THR A 38 9.89 -16.77 -8.41
N TYR A 39 9.72 -15.92 -7.40
CA TYR A 39 10.67 -15.74 -6.30
C TYR A 39 10.20 -16.34 -4.98
N ASP A 40 9.03 -17.00 -4.95
CA ASP A 40 8.42 -17.57 -3.74
C ASP A 40 8.31 -16.52 -2.61
N ILE A 41 7.81 -15.34 -2.97
CA ILE A 41 7.62 -14.20 -2.04
C ILE A 41 6.50 -14.56 -1.07
N ARG A 42 6.80 -14.50 0.22
CA ARG A 42 5.86 -14.78 1.31
C ARG A 42 5.65 -13.58 2.23
N SER A 43 6.57 -12.62 2.27
CA SER A 43 6.40 -11.37 2.99
C SER A 43 6.77 -10.14 2.15
N VAL A 44 5.96 -9.09 2.25
CA VAL A 44 6.16 -7.85 1.48
C VAL A 44 6.00 -6.60 2.33
N LEU A 45 6.80 -5.59 1.98
CA LEU A 45 6.74 -4.25 2.53
C LEU A 45 6.32 -3.26 1.43
N GLU A 46 5.19 -2.59 1.58
CA GLU A 46 4.79 -1.43 0.76
C GLU A 46 5.07 -0.14 1.55
N ALA A 47 6.09 0.62 1.13
CA ALA A 47 6.55 1.79 1.86
C ALA A 47 7.11 2.87 0.90
N PRO A 48 6.48 4.05 0.78
CA PRO A 48 5.17 4.44 1.34
C PRO A 48 3.97 3.71 0.71
N LEU A 49 2.90 3.52 1.48
CA LEU A 49 1.63 2.91 1.02
C LEU A 49 0.76 3.86 0.17
N TYR A 50 1.07 5.16 0.19
CA TYR A 50 0.38 6.16 -0.59
C TYR A 50 1.27 6.67 -1.73
N GLY A 51 0.79 6.48 -2.95
CA GLY A 51 1.46 6.89 -4.17
C GLY A 51 0.51 7.60 -5.14
N MET A 52 0.75 7.45 -6.45
CA MET A 52 -0.07 8.09 -7.49
C MET A 52 -1.49 7.53 -7.61
N ALA A 53 -1.77 6.37 -7.00
CA ALA A 53 -3.07 5.70 -7.06
C ALA A 53 -4.15 6.45 -6.25
N GLY A 54 -5.41 6.28 -6.67
CA GLY A 54 -6.56 6.90 -6.00
C GLY A 54 -6.79 6.31 -4.60
N VAL A 55 -6.94 4.99 -4.50
CA VAL A 55 -7.16 4.35 -3.19
C VAL A 55 -5.82 4.12 -2.49
N SER A 56 -5.72 4.49 -1.21
CA SER A 56 -4.50 4.31 -0.42
C SER A 56 -4.36 2.85 0.06
N GLY A 57 -3.16 2.28 -0.01
CA GLY A 57 -2.87 0.95 0.55
C GLY A 57 -3.59 -0.23 -0.12
N ILE A 58 -4.12 -0.07 -1.34
CA ILE A 58 -4.83 -1.13 -2.06
C ILE A 58 -3.91 -1.95 -2.98
N ASN A 59 -2.71 -1.47 -3.29
CA ASN A 59 -1.88 -2.05 -4.36
C ASN A 59 -1.34 -3.44 -3.99
N SER A 60 -1.11 -3.68 -2.70
CA SER A 60 -0.73 -5.01 -2.18
C SER A 60 -1.92 -5.97 -1.94
N TYR A 61 -3.16 -5.59 -2.28
CA TYR A 61 -4.33 -6.43 -2.00
C TYR A 61 -4.26 -7.81 -2.67
N GLU A 62 -3.83 -7.89 -3.93
CA GLU A 62 -3.71 -9.17 -4.64
C GLU A 62 -2.72 -10.11 -3.95
N LEU A 63 -1.62 -9.57 -3.44
CA LEU A 63 -0.62 -10.33 -2.68
C LEU A 63 -1.23 -10.88 -1.38
N ALA A 64 -1.98 -10.07 -0.64
CA ALA A 64 -2.69 -10.52 0.55
C ALA A 64 -3.69 -11.64 0.23
N THR A 65 -4.46 -11.52 -0.86
CA THR A 65 -5.39 -12.59 -1.28
C THR A 65 -4.67 -13.88 -1.69
N ALA A 66 -3.42 -13.77 -2.16
CA ALA A 66 -2.56 -14.90 -2.46
C ALA A 66 -1.86 -15.50 -1.22
N GLY A 67 -2.13 -14.98 -0.01
CA GLY A 67 -1.59 -15.47 1.25
C GLY A 67 -0.22 -14.91 1.64
N VAL A 68 0.22 -13.84 0.99
CA VAL A 68 1.46 -13.12 1.35
C VAL A 68 1.22 -12.27 2.58
N GLU A 69 2.17 -12.24 3.50
CA GLU A 69 2.19 -11.33 4.65
C GLU A 69 2.48 -9.90 4.16
N VAL A 70 1.46 -9.04 4.18
CA VAL A 70 1.57 -7.66 3.69
C VAL A 70 1.76 -6.70 4.86
N THR A 71 2.84 -5.93 4.82
CA THR A 71 3.07 -4.77 5.70
C THR A 71 2.99 -3.47 4.89
N LEU A 72 2.16 -2.53 5.33
CA LEU A 72 2.02 -1.20 4.73
C LEU A 72 2.54 -0.11 5.69
N VAL A 73 3.33 0.83 5.17
CA VAL A 73 3.93 1.92 5.96
C VAL A 73 3.42 3.27 5.51
N ASP A 74 3.12 4.13 6.47
CA ASP A 74 2.74 5.52 6.23
C ASP A 74 3.17 6.43 7.38
N ASP A 75 3.26 7.73 7.12
CA ASP A 75 3.57 8.76 8.11
C ASP A 75 2.34 9.61 8.51
N THR A 76 1.18 9.31 7.92
CA THR A 76 -0.08 10.04 8.10
C THR A 76 -1.08 9.17 8.88
N PRO A 77 -1.26 9.41 10.21
CA PRO A 77 -2.11 8.57 11.06
C PRO A 77 -3.57 8.47 10.59
N GLU A 78 -4.12 9.56 10.06
CA GLU A 78 -5.49 9.59 9.53
C GLU A 78 -5.65 8.65 8.33
N ARG A 79 -4.64 8.57 7.45
CA ARG A 79 -4.64 7.68 6.30
C ARG A 79 -4.52 6.22 6.74
N LEU A 80 -3.64 5.91 7.69
CA LEU A 80 -3.52 4.57 8.27
C LEU A 80 -4.83 4.09 8.90
N ALA A 81 -5.49 4.92 9.70
CA ALA A 81 -6.78 4.56 10.29
C ALA A 81 -7.86 4.28 9.24
N GLY A 82 -7.87 5.07 8.16
CA GLY A 82 -8.75 4.84 7.01
C GLY A 82 -8.46 3.53 6.28
N VAL A 83 -7.18 3.24 6.02
CA VAL A 83 -6.73 1.99 5.40
C VAL A 83 -7.05 0.80 6.30
N GLU A 84 -6.82 0.88 7.61
CA GLU A 84 -7.16 -0.17 8.58
C GLU A 84 -8.65 -0.53 8.50
N ARG A 85 -9.51 0.48 8.51
CA ARG A 85 -10.96 0.29 8.36
C ARG A 85 -11.29 -0.44 7.06
N ILE A 86 -10.75 0.02 5.92
CA ILE A 86 -11.00 -0.57 4.60
C ILE A 86 -10.56 -2.03 4.57
N TRP A 87 -9.34 -2.33 5.03
CA TRP A 87 -8.79 -3.68 5.02
C TRP A 87 -9.59 -4.63 5.91
N ARG A 88 -9.98 -4.17 7.11
CA ARG A 88 -10.76 -4.96 8.07
C ARG A 88 -12.20 -5.18 7.62
N GLU A 89 -12.88 -4.13 7.21
CA GLU A 89 -14.34 -4.13 7.02
C GLU A 89 -14.74 -4.47 5.59
N ASP A 90 -14.06 -3.88 4.60
CA ASP A 90 -14.46 -3.97 3.19
C ASP A 90 -13.72 -5.11 2.48
N LEU A 91 -12.40 -5.15 2.61
CA LEU A 91 -11.53 -6.12 1.93
C LEU A 91 -11.49 -7.47 2.65
N ARG A 92 -11.66 -7.46 3.98
CA ARG A 92 -11.62 -8.63 4.87
C ARG A 92 -10.36 -9.47 4.68
N GLN A 93 -9.21 -8.80 4.58
CA GLN A 93 -7.89 -9.41 4.49
C GLN A 93 -7.01 -8.95 5.67
N PRO A 94 -6.11 -9.81 6.17
CA PRO A 94 -5.12 -9.39 7.15
C PRO A 94 -4.08 -8.46 6.51
N VAL A 95 -3.62 -7.48 7.29
CA VAL A 95 -2.54 -6.57 6.92
C VAL A 95 -1.87 -6.03 8.17
N ASP A 96 -0.55 -5.88 8.12
CA ASP A 96 0.21 -5.17 9.14
C ASP A 96 0.36 -3.71 8.74
N LEU A 97 -0.11 -2.81 9.61
CA LEU A 97 -0.03 -1.37 9.39
C LEU A 97 0.99 -0.75 10.34
N VAL A 98 1.97 -0.05 9.78
CA VAL A 98 3.06 0.56 10.54
C VAL A 98 3.06 2.07 10.30
N GLY A 99 2.79 2.82 11.37
CA GLY A 99 2.94 4.28 11.38
C GLY A 99 4.35 4.69 11.77
N ILE A 100 4.94 5.60 11.00
CA ILE A 100 6.25 6.21 11.30
C ILE A 100 6.11 7.73 11.42
N GLN A 101 7.15 8.41 11.93
CA GLN A 101 7.25 9.86 11.84
C GLN A 101 7.75 10.29 10.45
N PRO A 102 7.38 11.49 9.96
CA PRO A 102 7.82 11.99 8.65
C PRO A 102 9.34 12.07 8.45
N ASP A 103 10.13 12.15 9.53
CA ASP A 103 11.59 12.18 9.50
C ASP A 103 12.25 10.79 9.56
N GLU A 104 11.45 9.71 9.66
CA GLU A 104 11.93 8.33 9.79
C GLU A 104 11.98 7.55 8.47
N TRP A 105 11.57 8.14 7.34
CA TRP A 105 11.63 7.48 6.02
C TRP A 105 13.02 6.99 5.61
N GLY A 106 14.08 7.64 6.12
CA GLY A 106 15.47 7.21 5.88
C GLY A 106 15.88 5.95 6.66
N ARG A 107 15.06 5.49 7.62
CA ARG A 107 15.32 4.31 8.45
C ARG A 107 14.02 3.74 9.01
N LEU A 108 13.43 2.82 8.27
CA LEU A 108 12.21 2.12 8.69
C LEU A 108 12.47 1.22 9.91
N PRO A 109 11.44 0.96 10.75
CA PRO A 109 11.58 0.23 12.02
C PRO A 109 11.62 -1.29 11.86
N PHE A 110 12.32 -1.79 10.83
CA PHE A 110 12.43 -3.21 10.51
C PHE A 110 13.87 -3.67 10.57
N ALA A 111 14.07 -4.96 10.84
CA ALA A 111 15.39 -5.57 10.73
C ALA A 111 15.80 -5.70 9.26
N ASP A 112 17.10 -5.66 8.99
CA ASP A 112 17.63 -5.92 7.65
C ASP A 112 17.20 -7.32 7.18
N ASN A 113 16.84 -7.44 5.89
CA ASN A 113 16.42 -8.70 5.25
C ASN A 113 15.22 -9.39 5.94
N SER A 114 14.27 -8.61 6.49
CA SER A 114 13.05 -9.13 7.11
C SER A 114 11.88 -9.34 6.15
N PHE A 115 11.99 -8.85 4.91
CA PHE A 115 10.97 -9.02 3.85
C PHE A 115 11.59 -9.65 2.61
N ASP A 116 10.81 -10.47 1.91
CA ASP A 116 11.23 -11.04 0.62
C ASP A 116 11.21 -9.99 -0.49
N MET A 117 10.29 -9.01 -0.41
CA MET A 117 10.22 -7.89 -1.36
C MET A 117 9.76 -6.60 -0.67
N ALA A 118 10.47 -5.50 -0.95
CA ALA A 118 10.05 -4.15 -0.59
C ALA A 118 9.75 -3.35 -1.86
N TRP A 119 8.63 -2.62 -1.88
CA TRP A 119 8.19 -1.89 -3.06
C TRP A 119 7.32 -0.68 -2.71
N CYS A 120 7.05 0.15 -3.71
CA CYS A 120 6.03 1.20 -3.62
C CYS A 120 5.50 1.52 -5.03
N TRP A 121 4.27 2.02 -5.12
CA TRP A 121 3.69 2.44 -6.40
C TRP A 121 3.85 3.94 -6.62
N ALA A 122 4.94 4.33 -7.28
CA ALA A 122 5.23 5.73 -7.63
C ALA A 122 5.12 6.69 -6.42
N ALA A 123 5.68 6.29 -5.27
CA ALA A 123 5.53 6.99 -3.99
C ALA A 123 6.77 7.80 -3.54
N LEU A 124 7.84 7.78 -4.33
CA LEU A 124 9.09 8.51 -4.06
C LEU A 124 9.20 9.68 -5.05
N TRP A 125 9.03 10.91 -4.56
CA TRP A 125 9.06 12.14 -5.36
C TRP A 125 9.87 13.24 -4.68
#